data_AF-A0A381UWP7-F1
#
_entry.id   AF-A0A381UWP7-F1
#
_cell.length_a   1.000
_cell.length_b   1.000
_cell.length_c   1.000
_cell.angle_alpha   90.00
_cell.angle_beta   90.00
_cell.angle_gamma   90.00
#
_symmetry.space_group_name_H-M   'P 1'
#
loop_
_entity.id
_entity.type
_entity.pdbx_description
1 polymer ?
#
loop_
_entity_poly.entity_id
_entity_poly.type
_entity_poly.pdbx_seq_one_letter_code
_entity_poly.pdbx_strand_id
1 'polypeptide(L)'
;MIAKQFMWLGLFFLFFGGALAMLIRWQLGYPEQPVPLIGQWIWPGDDGIINPDIYNQMFTMHGTIMIFWAITPLLIGAFGNFIIPLQIGAPDMAFPKLN
;
A
#
# COMPACT_ATOMS: atom_id res chain seq x y z
N MET A 1 -21.11 5.83 5.03
CA MET A 1 -20.07 6.34 5.96
C MET A 1 -18.76 6.37 5.21
N ILE A 2 -18.25 7.57 4.95
CA ILE A 2 -17.01 7.84 4.22
C ILE A 2 -15.82 7.07 4.82
N ALA A 3 -15.75 6.99 6.15
CA ALA A 3 -14.73 6.22 6.86
C ALA A 3 -14.59 4.76 6.40
N LYS A 4 -15.70 4.06 6.11
CA LYS A 4 -15.65 2.67 5.64
C LYS A 4 -15.04 2.56 4.23
N GLN A 5 -15.24 3.56 3.38
CA GLN A 5 -14.66 3.58 2.03
C GLN A 5 -13.14 3.75 2.11
N PHE A 6 -12.66 4.70 2.93
CA PHE A 6 -11.23 4.87 3.21
C PHE A 6 -10.60 3.64 3.86
N MET A 7 -11.32 2.96 4.74
CA MET A 7 -10.84 1.70 5.36
C MET A 7 -10.59 0.63 4.30
N TRP A 8 -11.56 0.38 3.42
CA TRP A 8 -11.40 -0.63 2.36
C TRP A 8 -10.33 -0.24 1.34
N LEU A 9 -10.27 1.04 0.95
CA LEU A 9 -9.22 1.56 0.08
C LEU A 9 -7.82 1.36 0.69
N GLY A 10 -7.65 1.76 1.95
CA GLY A 10 -6.38 1.65 2.67
C GLY A 10 -5.95 0.20 2.84
N LEU A 11 -6.86 -0.71 3.19
CA LEU A 11 -6.58 -2.15 3.31
C LEU A 11 -6.22 -2.78 1.96
N PHE A 12 -6.90 -2.38 0.89
CA PHE A 12 -6.59 -2.84 -0.47
C PHE A 12 -5.16 -2.43 -0.86
N PHE A 13 -4.79 -1.16 -0.74
CA PHE A 13 -3.45 -0.70 -1.07
C PHE A 13 -2.38 -1.18 -0.08
N LEU A 14 -2.73 -1.44 1.18
CA LEU A 14 -1.85 -2.08 2.15
C LEU A 14 -1.42 -3.48 1.68
N PHE A 15 -2.34 -4.24 1.07
CA PHE A 15 -2.01 -5.53 0.48
C PHE A 15 -0.98 -5.39 -0.66
N PHE A 16 -1.17 -4.45 -1.59
CA PHE A 16 -0.21 -4.21 -2.68
C PHE A 16 1.15 -3.70 -2.17
N GLY A 17 1.15 -2.74 -1.25
CA GLY A 17 2.37 -2.25 -0.61
C GLY A 17 3.11 -3.36 0.12
N GLY A 18 2.38 -4.22 0.85
CA GLY A 18 2.92 -5.40 1.52
C GLY A 18 3.50 -6.44 0.55
N ALA A 19 2.82 -6.70 -0.56
CA ALA A 19 3.31 -7.62 -1.60
C ALA A 19 4.63 -7.13 -2.23
N LEU A 20 4.74 -5.83 -2.56
CA LEU A 20 6.00 -5.24 -3.00
C LEU A 20 7.11 -5.38 -1.95
N ALA A 21 6.76 -5.21 -0.67
CA ALA A 21 7.70 -5.38 0.44
C ALA A 21 8.22 -6.82 0.55
N MET A 22 7.42 -7.82 0.15
CA MET A 22 7.83 -9.23 0.08
C MET A 22 8.79 -9.48 -1.08
N LEU A 23 8.56 -8.86 -2.23
CA LEU A 23 9.47 -8.96 -3.39
C LEU A 23 10.82 -8.30 -3.12
N ILE A 24 10.82 -7.14 -2.46
CA ILE A 24 12.06 -6.48 -2.00
C ILE A 24 12.83 -7.40 -1.05
N ARG A 25 12.14 -8.03 -0.09
CA ARG A 25 12.76 -9.00 0.84
C ARG A 25 13.28 -10.24 0.13
N TRP A 26 12.58 -10.73 -0.88
CA TRP A 26 13.06 -11.85 -1.70
C TRP A 26 14.40 -11.52 -2.33
N GLN A 27 14.51 -10.37 -3.02
CA GLN A 27 15.75 -9.96 -3.66
C GLN A 27 16.90 -9.77 -2.68
N LEU A 28 16.63 -9.27 -1.46
CA LEU A 28 17.65 -9.12 -0.42
C LEU A 28 18.09 -10.46 0.18
N GLY A 29 17.20 -11.44 0.26
CA GLY A 29 17.47 -12.77 0.84
C GLY A 29 18.12 -13.75 -0.14
N TYR A 30 17.77 -13.65 -1.42
CA TYR A 30 18.21 -14.54 -2.49
C TYR A 30 18.63 -13.71 -3.72
N PRO A 31 19.79 -13.03 -3.67
CA PRO A 31 20.24 -12.21 -4.77
C PRO A 31 20.49 -13.07 -6.03
N GLU A 32 20.24 -12.48 -7.20
CA GLU A 32 20.41 -13.11 -8.52
C GLU A 32 19.56 -14.38 -8.75
N GLN A 33 18.61 -14.68 -7.85
CA GLN A 33 17.67 -15.79 -8.02
C GLN A 33 16.33 -15.27 -8.54
N PRO A 34 15.69 -16.00 -9.48
CA PRO A 34 14.40 -15.59 -9.99
C PRO A 34 13.33 -15.69 -8.89
N VAL A 35 12.35 -14.79 -8.95
CA VAL A 35 11.21 -14.84 -8.02
C VAL A 35 10.39 -16.10 -8.31
N PRO A 36 10.13 -16.95 -7.30
CA PRO A 36 9.43 -18.21 -7.48
C PRO A 36 7.99 -17.96 -7.94
N LEU A 37 7.48 -18.86 -8.78
CA LEU A 37 6.11 -18.88 -9.34
C LEU A 37 5.76 -17.74 -10.30
N ILE A 38 6.13 -16.50 -9.97
CA ILE A 38 5.67 -15.29 -10.68
C ILE A 38 6.77 -14.55 -11.43
N GLY A 39 8.04 -14.76 -11.10
CA GLY A 39 9.15 -13.98 -11.65
C GLY A 39 9.18 -13.99 -13.18
N GLN A 40 9.11 -15.18 -13.77
CA GLN A 40 9.15 -15.35 -15.23
C GLN A 40 7.94 -14.73 -15.96
N TRP A 41 6.79 -14.62 -15.28
CA TRP A 41 5.58 -14.01 -15.86
C TRP A 41 5.60 -12.49 -15.78
N ILE A 42 6.17 -11.93 -14.70
CA ILE A 42 6.21 -10.49 -14.46
C ILE A 42 7.40 -9.86 -15.19
N TRP A 43 8.57 -10.52 -15.19
CA TRP A 43 9.81 -10.05 -15.82
C TRP A 43 10.41 -11.12 -16.74
N PRO A 44 9.75 -11.46 -17.86
CA PRO A 44 10.26 -12.47 -18.80
C PRO A 44 11.58 -12.05 -19.47
N GLY A 45 11.89 -10.75 -19.54
CA GLY A 45 13.12 -10.24 -20.16
C GLY A 45 14.36 -10.30 -19.26
N ASP A 46 14.18 -10.45 -17.95
CA ASP A 46 15.24 -10.50 -16.94
C ASP A 46 15.35 -11.90 -16.29
N ASP A 47 14.87 -12.95 -16.99
CA ASP A 47 14.77 -14.32 -16.49
C ASP A 47 14.00 -14.47 -15.16
N GLY A 48 13.13 -13.51 -14.86
CA GLY A 48 12.39 -13.43 -13.59
C GLY A 48 13.20 -12.98 -12.39
N ILE A 49 14.42 -12.48 -12.60
CA ILE A 49 15.31 -11.92 -11.59
C ILE A 49 14.99 -10.43 -11.39
N ILE A 50 15.09 -9.96 -10.15
CA ILE A 50 14.94 -8.54 -9.83
C ILE A 50 16.30 -7.87 -10.05
N ASN A 51 16.48 -7.17 -11.18
CA ASN A 51 17.68 -6.38 -11.43
C ASN A 51 17.67 -5.05 -10.60
N PRO A 52 18.79 -4.31 -10.52
CA PRO A 52 18.85 -3.06 -9.75
C PRO A 52 17.83 -1.99 -10.16
N ASP A 53 17.48 -1.90 -11.45
CA ASP A 53 16.50 -0.93 -11.94
C ASP A 53 15.08 -1.29 -11.50
N ILE A 54 14.70 -2.57 -11.62
CA ILE A 54 13.42 -3.11 -11.13
C ILE A 54 13.32 -2.93 -9.62
N TYR A 55 14.41 -3.19 -8.89
CA TYR A 55 14.47 -2.98 -7.44
C TYR A 55 14.16 -1.52 -7.07
N ASN A 56 14.80 -0.55 -7.73
CA ASN A 56 14.59 0.87 -7.47
C ASN A 56 13.15 1.30 -7.77
N GLN A 57 12.56 0.80 -8.86
CA GLN A 57 11.17 1.06 -9.20
C GLN A 57 10.22 0.48 -8.15
N MET A 58 10.38 -0.80 -7.77
CA MET A 58 9.55 -1.44 -6.76
C MET A 58 9.66 -0.78 -5.38
N PHE A 59 10.88 -0.43 -4.96
CA PHE A 59 11.10 0.25 -3.68
C PHE A 59 10.43 1.62 -3.63
N THR A 60 10.55 2.39 -4.72
CA THR A 60 9.90 3.68 -4.87
C THR A 60 8.37 3.53 -4.83
N MET A 61 7.83 2.56 -5.59
CA MET A 61 6.39 2.26 -5.62
C MET A 61 5.86 1.78 -4.27
N HIS A 62 6.63 0.95 -3.55
CA HIS A 62 6.28 0.52 -2.20
C HIS A 62 6.13 1.74 -1.27
N GLY A 63 7.14 2.62 -1.24
CA GLY A 63 7.11 3.81 -0.40
C GLY A 63 5.94 4.74 -0.72
N THR A 64 5.70 5.05 -2.00
CA THR A 64 4.61 5.94 -2.40
C THR A 64 3.24 5.34 -2.09
N ILE A 65 3.01 4.06 -2.38
CA ILE A 65 1.75 3.37 -2.05
C ILE A 65 1.52 3.36 -0.53
N MET A 66 2.54 3.03 0.25
CA MET A 66 2.40 2.93 1.71
C MET A 66 2.03 4.28 2.34
N ILE A 67 2.68 5.37 1.95
CA ILE A 67 2.42 6.69 2.56
C ILE A 67 1.09 7.27 2.09
N PHE A 68 0.87 7.35 0.77
CA PHE A 68 -0.25 8.11 0.21
C PHE A 68 -1.54 7.30 0.04
N TRP A 69 -1.45 5.99 -0.17
CA TRP A 69 -2.61 5.14 -0.47
C TRP A 69 -2.96 4.12 0.60
N ALA A 70 -2.03 3.75 1.49
CA ALA A 70 -2.32 2.85 2.61
C ALA A 70 -2.46 3.61 3.94
N ILE A 71 -1.36 4.16 4.48
CA ILE A 71 -1.30 4.70 5.85
C ILE A 71 -2.15 5.97 6.00
N THR A 72 -1.98 6.95 5.12
CA THR A 72 -2.73 8.22 5.21
C THR A 72 -4.26 7.99 5.09
N PRO A 73 -4.76 7.21 4.11
CA PRO A 73 -6.17 6.85 4.03
C PRO A 73 -6.68 6.07 5.25
N LEU A 74 -5.90 5.14 5.80
CA LEU A 74 -6.34 4.34 6.94
C LEU A 74 -6.42 5.17 8.22
N LEU A 75 -5.36 5.92 8.54
CA LEU A 75 -5.30 6.69 9.79
C LEU A 75 -6.20 7.93 9.75
N ILE A 76 -6.10 8.74 8.70
CA ILE A 76 -6.85 10.00 8.61
C ILE A 76 -8.22 9.76 8.00
N GLY A 77 -8.27 9.07 6.86
CA GLY A 77 -9.51 8.86 6.10
C GLY A 77 -10.51 7.93 6.80
N ALA A 78 -10.05 6.85 7.44
CA ALA A 78 -10.92 5.91 8.13
C ALA A 78 -11.07 6.24 9.61
N PHE A 79 -10.00 6.14 10.39
CA PHE A 79 -10.08 6.36 11.84
C PHE A 79 -10.38 7.82 12.20
N GLY A 80 -9.80 8.79 11.49
CA GLY A 80 -10.11 10.20 11.68
C GLY A 80 -11.61 10.49 11.49
N ASN A 81 -12.18 10.03 10.37
CA ASN A 81 -13.61 10.23 10.08
C ASN A 81 -14.57 9.44 10.97
N PHE A 82 -14.14 8.31 11.52
CA PHE A 82 -15.00 7.48 12.37
C PHE A 82 -14.89 7.83 13.86
N ILE A 83 -13.68 7.90 14.37
CA ILE A 83 -13.42 7.98 15.82
C ILE A 83 -13.48 9.42 16.32
N ILE A 84 -12.96 10.41 15.58
CA ILE A 84 -12.87 11.78 16.10
C ILE A 84 -14.25 12.38 16.41
N PRO A 85 -15.27 12.31 15.52
CA PRO A 85 -16.61 12.81 15.85
C PRO A 85 -17.21 12.14 17.09
N LEU A 86 -17.02 10.82 17.22
CA LEU A 86 -17.51 10.05 18.37
C LEU A 86 -16.80 10.45 19.67
N GLN A 87 -15.50 10.72 19.65
CA GLN A 87 -14.73 11.16 20.82
C GLN A 87 -15.20 12.52 21.37
N ILE A 88 -15.66 13.41 20.50
CA ILE A 88 -16.16 14.74 20.89
C ILE A 88 -17.68 14.81 21.01
N GLY A 89 -18.39 13.68 20.81
CA GLY A 89 -19.85 13.61 20.86
C GLY A 89 -20.57 14.34 19.72
N ALA A 90 -19.87 14.61 18.61
CA ALA A 90 -20.45 15.25 17.44
C ALA A 90 -21.18 14.23 16.55
N PRO A 91 -22.33 14.60 15.95
CA PRO A 91 -23.08 13.72 15.07
C PRO A 91 -22.40 13.50 13.70
N ASP A 92 -21.60 14.45 13.21
CA ASP A 92 -20.88 14.39 11.93
C ASP A 92 -19.72 15.41 11.87
N MET A 93 -18.95 15.40 10.78
CA MET A 93 -17.89 16.36 10.47
C MET A 93 -18.46 17.76 10.16
N ALA A 94 -17.67 18.81 10.39
CA ALA A 94 -18.09 20.21 10.16
C ALA A 94 -18.47 20.51 8.70
N PHE A 95 -17.85 19.82 7.73
CA PHE A 95 -18.10 20.00 6.29
C PHE A 95 -18.40 18.65 5.60
N PRO A 96 -19.61 18.08 5.73
CA PRO A 96 -19.91 16.73 5.26
C PRO A 96 -19.81 16.51 3.74
N LYS A 97 -19.94 17.58 2.93
CA LYS A 97 -19.84 17.50 1.46
C LYS A 97 -18.41 17.52 0.94
N LEU A 98 -17.47 18.07 1.72
CA LEU A 98 -16.05 18.12 1.35
C LEU A 98 -15.33 16.84 1.75
N ASN A 99 -15.82 16.19 2.80
CA ASN A 99 -15.38 14.90 3.28
C ASN A 99 -15.69 13.78 2.27
#